data_AF-A0A9D7E715-F1
#
_entry.id   AF-A0A9D7E715-F1
#
_cell.length_a   1.000
_cell.length_b   1.000
_cell.length_c   1.000
_cell.angle_alpha   90.00
_cell.angle_beta   90.00
_cell.angle_gamma   90.00
#
_symmetry.space_group_name_H-M   'P 1'
#
loop_
_entity.id
_entity.type
_entity.pdbx_description
1 polymer ?
#
loop_
_entity_poly.entity_id
_entity_poly.type
_entity_poly.pdbx_seq_one_letter_code
_entity_poly.pdbx_strand_id
1 'polypeptide(L)'
;MPRFERIWVLAVQLIVAAMPGAGSAWAQQSTTPKQTYCCNDSDGVQICSDRLPHQCYNRAYRVMEGSTVVRREEAPLSAEQRRQRIIEDRRQLEEDRARREGLRRDRILIDTYNSVQDIDVQRERAIKEIEHGMLQAKNELVELEKQRQALVEETEFYRRKTMPAELRAAIRANEADIAAQQSIVDSKKKDIDAVNARYDEDKRRYIHLLRNAPRAAE
;
A
#
# COMPACT_ATOMS: atom_id res chain seq x y z
N MET A 1 25.25 -10.84 25.82
CA MET A 1 26.48 -11.57 25.42
C MET A 1 26.79 -12.57 26.53
N PRO A 2 27.32 -13.79 26.28
CA PRO A 2 28.18 -14.22 25.16
C PRO A 2 27.53 -15.31 24.28
N ARG A 3 27.70 -15.35 22.95
CA ARG A 3 28.89 -15.70 22.14
C ARG A 3 29.42 -17.11 22.41
N PHE A 4 28.86 -18.09 21.68
CA PHE A 4 29.42 -19.43 21.52
C PHE A 4 30.43 -19.41 20.36
N GLU A 5 31.71 -19.42 20.70
CA GLU A 5 32.80 -19.80 19.81
C GLU A 5 32.93 -21.32 19.76
N ARG A 6 33.14 -21.87 18.56
CA ARG A 6 33.68 -23.21 18.38
C ARG A 6 34.82 -23.17 17.37
N ILE A 7 35.99 -22.95 17.94
CA ILE A 7 37.32 -23.23 17.40
C ILE A 7 37.42 -24.75 17.17
N TRP A 8 37.80 -25.18 15.97
CA TRP A 8 38.38 -26.51 15.74
C TRP A 8 39.82 -26.35 15.26
N VAL A 9 40.72 -26.81 16.11
CA VAL A 9 42.17 -26.82 15.98
C VAL A 9 42.59 -28.19 15.43
N LEU A 10 43.43 -28.13 14.39
CA LEU A 10 44.48 -29.07 13.97
C LEU A 10 44.12 -30.52 13.60
N ALA A 11 44.50 -30.90 12.38
CA ALA A 11 45.35 -32.07 12.17
C ALA A 11 46.18 -31.90 10.89
N VAL A 12 47.46 -31.62 11.10
CA VAL A 12 48.55 -31.69 10.12
C VAL A 12 48.85 -33.17 9.86
N GLN A 13 48.80 -33.62 8.61
CA GLN A 13 49.51 -34.83 8.20
C GLN A 13 50.31 -34.60 6.93
N LEU A 14 51.62 -34.59 7.14
CA LEU A 14 52.71 -34.64 6.17
C LEU A 14 52.89 -36.09 5.71
N ILE A 15 52.73 -36.35 4.41
CA ILE A 15 53.32 -37.52 3.74
C ILE A 15 54.07 -37.02 2.52
N VAL A 16 55.40 -37.08 2.60
CA VAL A 16 56.34 -36.87 1.50
C VAL A 16 56.66 -38.24 0.91
N ALA A 17 56.38 -38.43 -0.39
CA ALA A 17 56.96 -39.48 -1.19
C ALA A 17 57.35 -38.90 -2.55
N ALA A 18 58.65 -38.81 -2.80
CA ALA A 18 59.25 -38.37 -4.05
C ALA A 18 59.61 -39.60 -4.91
N MET A 19 59.21 -39.61 -6.18
CA MET A 19 59.98 -40.17 -7.30
C MET A 19 59.44 -39.65 -8.66
N PRO A 20 60.30 -39.52 -9.68
CA PRO A 20 60.14 -38.58 -10.79
C PRO A 20 59.58 -39.25 -12.05
N GLY A 21 58.48 -38.69 -12.57
CA GLY A 21 57.93 -39.01 -13.88
C GLY A 21 57.90 -37.75 -14.74
N ALA A 22 58.68 -37.74 -15.82
CA ALA A 22 58.57 -36.77 -16.90
C ALA A 22 57.20 -36.94 -17.59
N GLY A 23 56.18 -36.25 -17.07
CA GLY A 23 54.87 -36.10 -17.68
C GLY A 23 54.81 -34.77 -18.41
N SER A 24 54.59 -34.82 -19.72
CA SER A 24 54.49 -33.64 -20.58
C SER A 24 53.41 -32.68 -20.09
N ALA A 25 53.75 -31.39 -20.03
CA ALA A 25 52.77 -30.32 -19.85
C ALA A 25 51.89 -30.25 -21.10
N TRP A 26 50.78 -30.98 -21.09
CA TRP A 26 49.73 -30.79 -22.07
C TRP A 26 48.98 -29.55 -21.60
N ALA A 27 49.22 -28.43 -22.29
CA ALA A 27 48.31 -27.31 -22.27
C ALA A 27 46.92 -27.88 -22.58
N GLN A 28 46.02 -27.90 -21.59
CA GLN A 28 44.62 -28.17 -21.82
C GLN A 28 44.10 -27.02 -22.68
N GLN A 29 44.17 -27.21 -24.01
CA GLN A 29 43.39 -26.42 -24.94
C GLN A 29 41.94 -26.63 -24.56
N SER A 30 41.36 -25.64 -23.89
CA SER A 30 39.92 -25.52 -23.78
C SER A 30 39.37 -25.41 -25.21
N THR A 31 38.95 -26.52 -25.79
CA THR A 31 38.11 -26.55 -26.99
C THR A 31 36.73 -26.05 -26.57
N THR A 32 36.61 -24.73 -26.42
CA THR A 32 35.29 -24.10 -26.35
C THR A 32 34.55 -24.49 -27.62
N PRO A 33 33.36 -25.11 -27.53
CA PRO A 33 32.63 -25.50 -28.71
C PRO A 33 32.39 -24.28 -29.61
N LYS A 34 32.63 -24.44 -30.91
CA LYS A 34 32.48 -23.35 -31.89
C LYS A 34 31.00 -22.98 -31.99
N GLN A 35 30.65 -21.83 -31.45
CA GLN A 35 29.30 -21.27 -31.53
C GLN A 35 29.17 -20.45 -32.82
N THR A 36 28.11 -20.70 -33.59
CA THR A 36 27.78 -19.96 -34.81
C THR A 36 26.48 -19.20 -34.60
N TYR A 37 26.48 -17.90 -34.89
CA TYR A 37 25.32 -17.01 -34.74
C TYR A 37 24.61 -16.85 -36.09
N CYS A 38 23.33 -17.17 -36.14
CA CYS A 38 22.50 -17.09 -37.35
C CYS A 38 21.31 -16.15 -37.17
N CYS A 39 21.09 -15.22 -38.08
CA CYS A 39 19.85 -14.42 -38.17
C CYS A 39 19.35 -14.34 -39.60
N ASN A 40 18.13 -13.82 -39.79
CA ASN A 40 17.60 -13.49 -41.10
C ASN A 40 17.82 -11.99 -41.37
N ASP A 41 18.31 -11.65 -42.56
CA ASP A 41 18.43 -10.26 -43.01
C ASP A 41 17.06 -9.67 -43.43
N SER A 42 17.01 -8.40 -43.84
CA SER A 42 15.77 -7.73 -44.32
C SER A 42 15.11 -8.45 -45.49
N ASP A 43 15.90 -9.11 -46.32
CA ASP A 43 15.43 -9.85 -47.50
C ASP A 43 15.03 -11.31 -47.16
N GLY A 44 15.06 -11.67 -45.88
CA GLY A 44 14.70 -13.01 -45.40
C GLY A 44 15.79 -14.06 -45.57
N VAL A 45 16.97 -13.69 -46.09
CA VAL A 45 18.13 -14.58 -46.27
C VAL A 45 18.80 -14.85 -44.92
N GLN A 46 19.10 -16.13 -44.63
CA GLN A 46 19.79 -16.53 -43.41
C GLN A 46 21.30 -16.27 -43.53
N ILE A 47 21.83 -15.48 -42.61
CA ILE A 47 23.26 -15.16 -42.49
C ILE A 47 23.77 -15.80 -41.20
N CYS A 48 24.84 -16.59 -41.30
CA CYS A 48 25.48 -17.28 -40.17
C CYS A 48 26.96 -16.91 -40.10
N SER A 49 27.49 -16.69 -38.90
CA SER A 49 28.91 -16.38 -38.69
C SER A 49 29.38 -16.81 -37.30
N ASP A 50 30.67 -17.07 -37.16
CA ASP A 50 31.32 -17.41 -35.88
C ASP A 50 31.31 -16.24 -34.87
N ARG A 51 31.03 -15.01 -35.34
CA ARG A 51 30.78 -13.83 -34.51
C ARG A 51 29.47 -13.18 -34.94
N LEU A 52 28.71 -12.60 -34.00
CA LEU A 52 27.42 -11.98 -34.29
C LEU A 52 27.55 -10.91 -35.40
N PRO A 53 26.96 -11.13 -36.60
CA PRO A 53 27.03 -10.15 -37.68
C PRO A 53 26.34 -8.84 -37.31
N HIS A 54 26.85 -7.73 -37.84
CA HIS A 54 26.24 -6.41 -37.64
C HIS A 54 24.78 -6.35 -38.15
N GLN A 55 24.43 -7.10 -39.21
CA GLN A 55 23.03 -7.16 -39.71
C GLN A 55 22.07 -7.84 -38.72
N CYS A 56 22.60 -8.58 -37.75
CA CYS A 56 21.81 -9.24 -36.71
C CYS A 56 21.59 -8.35 -35.48
N TYR A 57 22.24 -7.18 -35.39
CA TYR A 57 22.01 -6.24 -34.30
C TYR A 57 20.57 -5.73 -34.32
N ASN A 58 19.84 -5.98 -33.24
CA ASN A 58 18.40 -5.70 -33.06
C ASN A 58 17.42 -6.64 -33.79
N ARG A 59 17.86 -7.82 -34.23
CA ARG A 59 16.98 -8.87 -34.76
C ARG A 59 17.03 -10.11 -33.89
N ALA A 60 16.06 -10.99 -34.07
CA ALA A 60 16.11 -12.31 -33.46
C ALA A 60 17.24 -13.10 -34.12
N TYR A 61 18.08 -13.74 -33.32
CA TYR A 61 19.17 -14.59 -33.80
C TYR A 61 19.22 -15.89 -33.01
N ARG A 62 19.81 -16.92 -33.61
CA ARG A 62 19.99 -18.25 -33.03
C ARG A 62 21.48 -18.53 -32.86
N VAL A 63 21.87 -19.04 -31.71
CA VAL A 63 23.21 -19.55 -31.44
C VAL A 63 23.18 -21.05 -31.68
N MET A 64 24.02 -21.50 -32.59
CA MET A 64 24.15 -22.88 -33.03
C MET A 64 25.47 -23.45 -32.52
N GLU A 65 25.49 -24.72 -32.13
CA GLU A 65 26.69 -25.51 -31.89
C GLU A 65 26.67 -26.69 -32.87
N GLY A 66 27.46 -26.59 -33.94
CA GLY A 66 27.29 -27.47 -35.09
C GLY A 66 25.90 -27.30 -35.73
N SER A 67 25.12 -28.38 -35.81
CA SER A 67 23.76 -28.38 -36.36
C SER A 67 22.66 -28.14 -35.33
N THR A 68 23.00 -28.01 -34.05
CA THR A 68 22.02 -27.90 -32.95
C THR A 68 21.82 -26.45 -32.53
N VAL A 69 20.56 -26.00 -32.40
CA VAL A 69 20.23 -24.69 -31.82
C VAL A 69 20.40 -24.77 -30.30
N VAL A 70 21.40 -24.08 -29.75
CA VAL A 70 21.66 -24.04 -28.30
C VAL A 70 20.95 -22.87 -27.63
N ARG A 71 20.77 -21.74 -28.34
CA ARG A 71 20.07 -20.56 -27.80
C ARG A 71 19.30 -19.82 -28.88
N ARG A 72 18.13 -19.28 -28.55
CA ARG A 72 17.35 -18.40 -29.41
C ARG A 72 17.15 -17.08 -28.69
N GLU A 73 17.63 -16.01 -29.30
CA GLU A 73 17.51 -14.66 -28.81
C GLU A 73 16.44 -13.94 -29.62
N GLU A 74 15.46 -13.36 -28.94
CA GLU A 74 14.39 -12.59 -29.57
C GLU A 74 14.86 -11.18 -29.95
N ALA A 75 14.21 -10.57 -30.94
CA ALA A 75 14.48 -9.19 -31.27
C ALA A 75 14.14 -8.29 -30.07
N PRO A 76 14.92 -7.22 -29.79
CA PRO A 76 14.54 -6.22 -28.82
C PRO A 76 13.16 -5.68 -29.15
N LEU A 77 12.29 -5.58 -28.15
CA LEU A 77 10.93 -5.08 -28.31
C LEU A 77 10.90 -3.76 -29.06
N SER A 78 9.88 -3.58 -29.90
CA SER A 78 9.62 -2.28 -30.51
C SER A 78 9.32 -1.22 -29.44
N ALA A 79 9.49 0.06 -29.76
CA ALA A 79 9.18 1.13 -28.81
C ALA A 79 7.72 1.04 -28.31
N GLU A 80 6.79 0.62 -29.17
CA GLU A 80 5.38 0.41 -28.81
C GLU A 80 5.17 -0.80 -27.89
N GLN A 81 5.81 -1.93 -28.19
CA GLN A 81 5.74 -3.11 -27.34
C GLN A 81 6.36 -2.87 -25.96
N ARG A 82 7.44 -2.07 -25.86
CA ARG A 82 8.00 -1.64 -24.58
C ARG A 82 7.02 -0.77 -23.80
N ARG A 83 6.38 0.21 -24.46
CA ARG A 83 5.35 1.04 -23.84
C ARG A 83 4.21 0.21 -23.29
N GLN A 84 3.71 -0.75 -24.06
CA GLN A 84 2.61 -1.61 -23.63
C GLN A 84 2.99 -2.50 -22.45
N ARG A 85 4.21 -3.07 -22.45
CA ARG A 85 4.72 -3.83 -21.28
C ARG A 85 4.82 -2.96 -20.04
N ILE A 86 5.34 -1.73 -20.14
CA ILE A 86 5.41 -0.81 -18.98
C ILE A 86 4.02 -0.50 -18.41
N ILE A 87 3.02 -0.30 -19.28
CA ILE A 87 1.63 -0.04 -18.84
C ILE A 87 1.06 -1.27 -18.11
N GLU A 88 1.24 -2.46 -18.68
CA GLU A 88 0.73 -3.71 -18.10
C GLU A 88 1.45 -4.06 -16.79
N ASP A 89 2.78 -3.94 -16.75
CA ASP A 89 3.56 -4.17 -15.53
C ASP A 89 3.16 -3.19 -14.43
N ARG A 90 2.86 -1.93 -14.78
CA ARG A 90 2.35 -0.94 -13.83
C ARG A 90 0.97 -1.34 -13.30
N ARG A 91 0.06 -1.78 -14.19
CA ARG A 91 -1.29 -2.24 -13.82
C ARG A 91 -1.21 -3.44 -12.86
N GLN A 92 -0.40 -4.45 -13.20
CA GLN A 92 -0.20 -5.63 -12.36
C GLN A 92 0.39 -5.26 -10.99
N LEU A 93 1.37 -4.35 -10.96
CA LEU A 93 1.96 -3.87 -9.72
C LEU A 93 0.94 -3.13 -8.84
N GLU A 94 0.07 -2.31 -9.43
CA GLU A 94 -1.02 -1.61 -8.72
C GLU A 94 -2.04 -2.60 -8.16
N GLU A 95 -2.44 -3.61 -8.94
CA GLU A 95 -3.35 -4.67 -8.51
C GLU A 95 -2.77 -5.50 -7.36
N ASP A 96 -1.48 -5.88 -7.45
CA ASP A 96 -0.78 -6.59 -6.39
C ASP A 96 -0.58 -5.76 -5.12
N ARG A 97 -0.40 -4.44 -5.26
CA ARG A 97 -0.37 -3.53 -4.12
C ARG A 97 -1.75 -3.47 -3.46
N ALA A 98 -2.81 -3.23 -4.24
CA ALA A 98 -4.18 -3.17 -3.74
C ALA A 98 -4.60 -4.47 -3.05
N ARG A 99 -4.23 -5.62 -3.61
CA ARG A 99 -4.48 -6.95 -3.01
C ARG A 99 -3.76 -7.12 -1.69
N ARG A 100 -2.46 -6.80 -1.62
CA ARG A 100 -1.68 -6.89 -0.37
C ARG A 100 -2.19 -5.94 0.70
N GLU A 101 -2.57 -4.74 0.33
CA GLU A 101 -3.19 -3.79 1.25
C GLU A 101 -4.54 -4.28 1.76
N GLY A 102 -5.36 -4.91 0.90
CA GLY A 102 -6.61 -5.56 1.29
C GLY A 102 -6.38 -6.63 2.35
N LEU A 103 -5.46 -7.56 2.10
CA LEU A 103 -5.09 -8.61 3.07
C LEU A 103 -4.54 -8.04 4.38
N ARG A 104 -3.76 -6.96 4.30
CA ARG A 104 -3.27 -6.27 5.50
C ARG A 104 -4.42 -5.65 6.30
N ARG A 105 -5.37 -4.98 5.64
CA ARG A 105 -6.56 -4.41 6.30
C ARG A 105 -7.41 -5.51 6.96
N ASP A 106 -7.63 -6.62 6.27
CA ASP A 106 -8.36 -7.76 6.81
C ASP A 106 -7.71 -8.35 8.05
N ARG A 107 -6.38 -8.51 8.00
CA ARG A 107 -5.61 -9.01 9.15
C ARG A 107 -5.71 -8.06 10.34
N ILE A 108 -5.54 -6.76 10.12
CA ILE A 108 -5.70 -5.75 11.17
C ILE A 108 -7.10 -5.82 11.76
N LEU A 109 -8.14 -5.96 10.92
CA LEU A 109 -9.52 -6.03 11.40
C LEU A 109 -9.75 -7.23 12.33
N ILE A 110 -9.22 -8.40 11.97
CA ILE A 110 -9.31 -9.62 12.79
C ILE A 110 -8.46 -9.50 14.06
N ASP A 111 -7.27 -8.90 13.98
CA ASP A 111 -6.37 -8.71 15.12
C ASP A 111 -6.89 -7.63 16.09
N THR A 112 -7.70 -6.67 15.61
CA THR A 112 -8.23 -5.56 16.42
C THR A 112 -9.42 -5.97 17.29
N TYR A 113 -10.28 -6.85 16.79
CA TYR A 113 -11.53 -7.21 17.46
C TYR A 113 -11.55 -8.69 17.83
N ASN A 114 -11.93 -8.99 19.08
CA ASN A 114 -11.97 -10.37 19.56
C ASN A 114 -13.27 -11.10 19.20
N SER A 115 -14.34 -10.35 18.93
CA SER A 115 -15.66 -10.90 18.60
C SER A 115 -16.53 -9.87 17.89
N VAL A 116 -17.64 -10.32 17.32
CA VAL A 116 -18.66 -9.43 16.75
C VAL A 116 -19.22 -8.48 17.82
N GLN A 117 -19.38 -8.96 19.07
CA GLN A 117 -19.87 -8.14 20.18
C GLN A 117 -18.86 -7.06 20.60
N ASP A 118 -17.56 -7.35 20.50
CA ASP A 118 -16.50 -6.39 20.80
C ASP A 118 -16.57 -5.17 19.86
N ILE A 119 -16.89 -5.39 18.58
CA ILE A 119 -17.14 -4.32 17.60
C ILE A 119 -18.29 -3.41 18.05
N ASP A 120 -19.39 -3.98 18.55
CA ASP A 120 -20.55 -3.21 19.02
C ASP A 120 -20.22 -2.41 20.30
N VAL A 121 -19.45 -3.00 21.22
CA VAL A 121 -19.00 -2.32 22.44
C VAL A 121 -18.07 -1.15 22.11
N GLN A 122 -17.13 -1.33 21.19
CA GLN A 122 -16.22 -0.27 20.77
C GLN A 122 -16.94 0.85 20.00
N ARG A 123 -17.95 0.50 19.20
CA ARG A 123 -18.87 1.47 18.59
C ARG A 123 -19.55 2.33 19.64
N GLU A 124 -20.20 1.70 20.62
CA GLU A 124 -20.93 2.41 21.67
C GLU A 124 -19.99 3.36 22.46
N ARG A 125 -18.79 2.91 22.80
CA ARG A 125 -17.77 3.75 23.45
C ARG A 125 -17.40 4.96 22.61
N ALA A 126 -17.14 4.78 21.32
CA ALA A 126 -16.80 5.87 20.41
C ALA A 126 -17.96 6.86 20.25
N ILE A 127 -19.20 6.39 20.12
CA ILE A 127 -20.38 7.24 20.05
C ILE A 127 -20.56 8.03 21.34
N LYS A 128 -20.42 7.39 22.51
CA LYS A 128 -20.58 8.03 23.81
C LYS A 128 -19.62 9.20 24.03
N GLU A 129 -18.39 9.10 23.53
CA GLU A 129 -17.42 10.20 23.58
C GLU A 129 -17.89 11.41 22.74
N ILE A 130 -18.42 11.15 21.54
CA ILE A 130 -18.97 12.19 20.67
C ILE A 130 -20.24 12.81 21.29
N GLU A 131 -21.11 11.98 21.85
CA GLU A 131 -22.34 12.42 22.54
C GLU A 131 -22.04 13.31 23.73
N HIS A 132 -20.98 13.02 24.49
CA HIS A 132 -20.55 13.89 25.58
C HIS A 132 -20.19 15.29 25.08
N GLY A 133 -19.40 15.38 24.00
CA GLY A 133 -19.09 16.68 23.37
C GLY A 133 -20.32 17.37 22.79
N MET A 134 -21.25 16.62 22.20
CA MET A 134 -22.51 17.15 21.69
C MET A 134 -23.39 17.69 22.83
N LEU A 135 -23.43 17.01 23.98
CA LEU A 135 -24.17 17.46 25.16
C LEU A 135 -23.62 18.78 25.69
N GLN A 136 -22.29 18.94 25.73
CA GLN A 136 -21.65 20.20 26.12
C GLN A 136 -22.08 21.35 25.21
N ALA A 137 -22.01 21.17 23.88
CA ALA A 137 -22.45 22.18 22.92
C ALA A 137 -23.96 22.51 23.04
N LYS A 138 -24.80 21.51 23.32
CA LYS A 138 -26.23 21.71 23.59
C LYS A 138 -26.49 22.51 24.86
N ASN A 139 -25.73 22.26 25.92
CA ASN A 139 -25.86 23.03 27.16
C ASN A 139 -25.44 24.49 26.95
N GLU A 140 -24.37 24.73 26.18
CA GLU A 140 -23.95 26.08 25.80
C GLU A 140 -25.05 26.80 24.99
N LEU A 141 -25.70 26.10 24.06
CA LEU A 141 -26.85 26.64 23.31
C LEU A 141 -27.97 27.10 24.23
N VAL A 142 -28.31 26.31 25.26
CA VAL A 142 -29.35 26.68 26.22
C VAL A 142 -28.99 27.98 26.95
N GLU A 143 -27.74 28.16 27.35
CA GLU A 143 -27.29 29.39 28.01
C GLU A 143 -27.27 30.60 27.05
N LEU A 144 -26.81 30.40 25.82
CA LEU A 144 -26.85 31.44 24.79
C LEU A 144 -28.28 31.84 24.41
N GLU A 145 -29.22 30.92 24.38
CA GLU A 145 -30.64 31.19 24.14
C GLU A 145 -31.28 32.01 25.27
N LYS A 146 -30.93 31.73 26.53
CA LYS A 146 -31.34 32.57 27.68
C LYS A 146 -30.79 33.98 27.56
N GLN A 147 -29.50 34.12 27.21
CA GLN A 147 -28.88 35.42 26.98
C GLN A 147 -29.57 36.17 25.83
N ARG A 148 -29.90 35.47 24.73
CA ARG A 148 -30.66 36.03 23.62
C ARG A 148 -32.00 36.59 24.07
N GLN A 149 -32.74 35.83 24.88
CA GLN A 149 -34.04 36.27 25.41
C GLN A 149 -33.90 37.55 26.23
N ALA A 150 -32.92 37.61 27.16
CA ALA A 150 -32.66 38.80 27.96
C ALA A 150 -32.30 40.02 27.09
N LEU A 151 -31.45 39.84 26.07
CA LEU A 151 -31.11 40.92 25.14
C LEU A 151 -32.31 41.40 24.32
N VAL A 152 -33.17 40.48 23.88
CA VAL A 152 -34.40 40.80 23.15
C VAL A 152 -35.39 41.54 24.05
N GLU A 153 -35.54 41.14 25.31
CA GLU A 153 -36.37 41.86 26.28
C GLU A 153 -35.88 43.31 26.48
N GLU A 154 -34.57 43.55 26.51
CA GLU A 154 -34.02 44.91 26.60
C GLU A 154 -34.38 45.76 25.36
N THR A 155 -34.50 45.15 24.18
CA THR A 155 -34.90 45.89 22.96
C THR A 155 -36.31 46.47 23.04
N GLU A 156 -37.18 45.89 23.87
CA GLU A 156 -38.57 46.34 24.08
C GLU A 156 -38.62 47.78 24.57
N PHE A 157 -37.68 48.17 25.43
CA PHE A 157 -37.55 49.54 25.95
C PHE A 157 -37.23 50.57 24.85
N TYR A 158 -36.63 50.11 23.75
CA TYR A 158 -36.20 50.94 22.63
C TYR A 158 -37.15 50.89 21.43
N ARG A 159 -38.33 50.27 21.51
CA ARG A 159 -39.28 50.17 20.38
C ARG A 159 -39.66 51.51 19.71
N ARG A 160 -39.63 52.61 20.47
CA ARG A 160 -39.94 53.98 19.98
C ARG A 160 -38.73 54.92 20.02
N LYS A 161 -37.53 54.39 20.26
CA LYS A 161 -36.28 55.14 20.42
C LYS A 161 -35.18 54.50 19.58
N THR A 162 -34.08 55.21 19.36
CA THR A 162 -32.92 54.59 18.71
C THR A 162 -32.25 53.61 19.68
N MET A 163 -32.09 52.36 19.25
CA MET A 163 -31.41 51.33 20.04
C MET A 163 -29.90 51.60 20.14
N PRO A 164 -29.28 51.47 21.33
CA PRO A 164 -27.84 51.64 21.51
C PRO A 164 -27.03 50.75 20.56
N ALA A 165 -25.89 51.27 20.09
CA ALA A 165 -25.00 50.54 19.19
C ALA A 165 -24.43 49.27 19.87
N GLU A 166 -24.14 49.36 21.17
CA GLU A 166 -23.65 48.25 21.99
C GLU A 166 -24.68 47.13 22.09
N LEU A 167 -25.95 47.43 22.37
CA LEU A 167 -27.03 46.42 22.41
C LEU A 167 -27.21 45.71 21.06
N ARG A 168 -27.16 46.47 19.95
CA ARG A 168 -27.16 45.89 18.59
C ARG A 168 -25.97 44.97 18.34
N ALA A 169 -24.78 45.33 18.83
CA ALA A 169 -23.59 44.51 18.67
C ALA A 169 -23.66 43.23 19.52
N ALA A 170 -24.15 43.33 20.76
CA ALA A 170 -24.34 42.20 21.66
C ALA A 170 -25.32 41.15 21.09
N ILE A 171 -26.46 41.58 20.53
CA ILE A 171 -27.41 40.68 19.87
C ILE A 171 -26.75 39.93 18.70
N ARG A 172 -26.04 40.66 17.83
CA ARG A 172 -25.35 40.03 16.68
C ARG A 172 -24.27 39.04 17.12
N ALA A 173 -23.52 39.38 18.17
CA ALA A 173 -22.49 38.49 18.71
C ALA A 173 -23.11 37.20 19.26
N ASN A 174 -24.15 37.32 20.09
CA ASN A 174 -24.87 36.17 20.64
C ASN A 174 -25.50 35.30 19.53
N GLU A 175 -26.10 35.90 18.50
CA GLU A 175 -26.62 35.15 17.34
C GLU A 175 -25.52 34.40 16.58
N ALA A 176 -24.34 35.00 16.42
CA ALA A 176 -23.20 34.34 15.82
C ALA A 176 -22.70 33.16 16.69
N ASP A 177 -22.66 33.33 18.01
CA ASP A 177 -22.27 32.27 18.94
C ASP A 177 -23.28 31.10 18.92
N ILE A 178 -24.58 31.39 18.88
CA ILE A 178 -25.62 30.36 18.72
C ILE A 178 -25.42 29.59 17.41
N ALA A 179 -25.22 30.29 16.30
CA ALA A 179 -25.00 29.65 14.99
C ALA A 179 -23.73 28.78 15.00
N ALA A 180 -22.67 29.22 15.67
CA ALA A 180 -21.44 28.44 15.83
C ALA A 180 -21.69 27.16 16.63
N GLN A 181 -22.39 27.24 17.77
CA GLN A 181 -22.70 26.06 18.59
C GLN A 181 -23.67 25.09 17.88
N GLN A 182 -24.64 25.59 17.12
CA GLN A 182 -25.51 24.76 16.26
C GLN A 182 -24.69 23.99 15.21
N SER A 183 -23.74 24.65 14.56
CA SER A 183 -22.83 24.01 13.60
C SER A 183 -22.00 22.89 14.25
N ILE A 184 -21.53 23.09 15.48
CA ILE A 184 -20.84 22.06 16.25
C ILE A 184 -21.76 20.87 16.50
N VAL A 185 -22.99 21.09 16.96
CA VAL A 185 -23.97 20.02 17.20
C VAL A 185 -24.23 19.22 15.92
N ASP A 186 -24.41 19.89 14.78
CA ASP A 186 -24.66 19.21 13.50
C ASP A 186 -23.45 18.45 12.98
N SER A 187 -22.23 18.98 13.20
CA SER A 187 -21.00 18.23 12.93
C SER A 187 -20.92 16.97 13.79
N LYS A 188 -21.26 17.05 15.08
CA LYS A 188 -21.23 15.89 15.99
C LYS A 188 -22.25 14.82 15.60
N LYS A 189 -23.43 15.20 15.10
CA LYS A 189 -24.39 14.24 14.54
C LYS A 189 -23.80 13.49 13.33
N LYS A 190 -23.17 14.21 12.41
CA LYS A 190 -22.49 13.61 11.25
C LYS A 190 -21.33 12.70 11.67
N ASP A 191 -20.59 13.08 12.71
CA ASP A 191 -19.54 12.24 13.30
C ASP A 191 -20.12 10.91 13.82
N ILE A 192 -21.27 10.95 14.52
CA ILE A 192 -21.98 9.75 14.98
C ILE A 192 -22.40 8.87 13.80
N ASP A 193 -22.98 9.45 12.75
CA ASP A 193 -23.38 8.70 11.55
C ASP A 193 -22.18 8.05 10.85
N ALA A 194 -21.06 8.78 10.75
CA ALA A 194 -19.81 8.28 10.18
C ALA A 194 -19.22 7.13 11.01
N VAL A 195 -19.25 7.24 12.34
CA VAL A 195 -18.83 6.16 13.25
C VAL A 195 -19.71 4.93 13.06
N ASN A 196 -21.03 5.09 13.04
CA ASN A 196 -21.97 3.99 12.79
C ASN A 196 -21.66 3.29 11.45
N ALA A 197 -21.55 4.05 10.36
CA ALA A 197 -21.26 3.51 9.04
C ALA A 197 -19.94 2.72 9.00
N ARG A 198 -18.87 3.26 9.62
CA ARG A 198 -17.57 2.58 9.72
C ARG A 198 -17.69 1.25 10.47
N TYR A 199 -18.30 1.27 11.66
CA TYR A 199 -18.44 0.05 12.46
C TYR A 199 -19.40 -0.97 11.83
N ASP A 200 -20.39 -0.54 11.05
CA ASP A 200 -21.24 -1.44 10.25
C ASP A 200 -20.45 -2.12 9.11
N GLU A 201 -19.54 -1.41 8.46
CA GLU A 201 -18.62 -1.98 7.49
C GLU A 201 -17.64 -2.96 8.13
N ASP A 202 -16.98 -2.56 9.21
CA ASP A 202 -16.08 -3.42 9.99
C ASP A 202 -16.79 -4.70 10.42
N LYS A 203 -18.01 -4.60 10.97
CA LYS A 203 -18.81 -5.75 11.39
C LYS A 203 -19.14 -6.69 10.23
N ARG A 204 -19.61 -6.14 9.09
CA ARG A 204 -19.90 -6.93 7.89
C ARG A 204 -18.65 -7.64 7.38
N ARG A 205 -17.53 -6.93 7.30
CA ARG A 205 -16.26 -7.50 6.81
C ARG A 205 -15.72 -8.55 7.76
N TYR A 206 -15.75 -8.31 9.07
CA TYR A 206 -15.31 -9.25 10.09
C TYR A 206 -16.11 -10.56 10.03
N ILE A 207 -17.45 -10.47 9.95
CA ILE A 207 -18.31 -11.65 9.81
C ILE A 207 -17.99 -12.42 8.51
N HIS A 208 -17.78 -11.71 7.40
CA HIS A 208 -17.38 -12.35 6.14
C HIS A 208 -16.04 -13.08 6.26
N LEU A 209 -15.04 -12.47 6.90
CA LEU A 209 -13.73 -13.09 7.12
C LEU A 209 -13.80 -14.31 8.03
N LEU A 210 -14.59 -14.27 9.10
CA LEU A 210 -14.78 -15.44 9.97
C LEU A 210 -15.47 -16.61 9.27
N ARG A 211 -16.44 -16.34 8.39
CA ARG A 211 -17.15 -17.38 7.63
C ARG A 211 -16.28 -18.02 6.55
N ASN A 212 -15.41 -17.21 5.94
CA ASN A 212 -14.57 -17.61 4.81
C ASN A 212 -13.12 -17.89 5.20
N ALA A 213 -12.81 -17.90 6.50
CA ALA A 213 -11.52 -18.31 7.00
C ALA A 213 -11.26 -19.75 6.55
N PRO A 214 -10.12 -20.05 5.91
CA PRO A 214 -9.78 -21.43 5.60
C PRO A 214 -9.77 -22.18 6.92
N ARG A 215 -10.66 -23.20 7.05
CA ARG A 215 -10.57 -24.14 8.17
C ARG A 215 -9.15 -24.68 8.12
N ALA A 216 -8.40 -24.48 9.20
CA ALA A 216 -7.11 -25.14 9.33
C ALA A 216 -7.38 -26.63 9.06
N ALA A 217 -6.72 -27.18 8.05
CA ALA A 217 -6.75 -28.61 7.80
C ALA A 217 -6.16 -29.25 9.07
N GLU A 218 -7.02 -29.94 9.83
CA GLU A 218 -6.63 -30.82 10.94
C GLU A 218 -5.76 -31.97 10.43
#